data_AF-A0A921KCY0-F1
#
_entry.id   AF-A0A921KCY0-F1
#
_cell.length_a   1.000
_cell.length_b   1.000
_cell.length_c   1.000
_cell.angle_alpha   90.00
_cell.angle_beta   90.00
_cell.angle_gamma   90.00
#
_symmetry.space_group_name_H-M   'P 1'
#
loop_
_entity.id
_entity.type
_entity.pdbx_description
1 polymer ?
#
loop_
_entity_poly.entity_id
_entity_poly.type
_entity_poly.pdbx_seq_one_letter_code
_entity_poly.pdbx_strand_id
1 'polypeptide(L)'
;MKNEYPVTSNQVSETEEQVIRATHKGEWTPEGTDIKIECYVLENGERVFSLRGTARTMGLKGGGATALPRMLSANYLQDYLSNDIKNWLNETH
;
A
#
# COMPACT_ATOMS: atom_id res chain seq x y z
N MET A 1 40.78 19.85 -26.98
CA MET A 1 40.14 18.53 -27.02
C MET A 1 38.95 18.56 -26.10
N LYS A 2 37.72 18.46 -26.63
CA LYS A 2 36.51 18.22 -25.86
C LYS A 2 36.05 16.82 -26.25
N ASN A 3 36.07 15.88 -25.30
CA ASN A 3 35.61 14.52 -25.55
C ASN A 3 34.09 14.51 -25.38
N GLU A 4 33.37 14.33 -26.48
CA GLU A 4 31.95 13.97 -26.47
C GLU A 4 31.85 12.45 -26.29
N TYR A 5 31.16 12.01 -25.23
CA TYR A 5 30.73 10.62 -25.09
C TYR A 5 29.25 10.53 -25.47
N PRO A 6 28.85 9.63 -26.38
CA PRO A 6 27.44 9.44 -26.71
C PRO A 6 26.78 8.59 -25.61
N VAL A 7 25.82 9.17 -24.91
CA VAL A 7 24.96 8.40 -23.99
C VAL A 7 23.90 7.68 -24.83
N THR A 8 24.03 6.37 -24.92
CA THR A 8 23.11 5.48 -25.62
C THR A 8 21.80 5.39 -24.83
N SER A 9 20.71 5.88 -25.41
CA SER A 9 19.37 5.76 -24.86
C SER A 9 18.89 4.30 -24.97
N ASN A 10 19.09 3.52 -23.92
CA ASN A 10 18.36 2.26 -23.75
C ASN A 10 16.89 2.61 -23.44
N GLN A 11 16.02 2.35 -24.42
CA GLN A 11 14.58 2.45 -24.30
C GLN A 11 14.08 1.30 -23.42
N VAL A 12 13.63 1.62 -22.21
CA VAL A 12 12.78 0.73 -21.41
C VAL A 12 11.35 1.18 -21.71
N SER A 13 10.59 0.36 -22.44
CA SER A 13 9.16 0.59 -22.61
C SER A 13 8.45 0.14 -21.34
N GLU A 14 8.38 1.04 -20.36
CA GLU A 14 7.43 0.93 -19.25
C GLU A 14 6.04 1.14 -19.85
N THR A 15 5.15 0.16 -19.71
CA THR A 15 3.72 0.44 -19.82
C THR A 15 3.40 1.42 -18.70
N GLU A 16 3.13 2.67 -19.06
CA GLU A 16 2.70 3.73 -18.13
C GLU A 16 1.33 3.35 -17.55
N GLU A 17 1.31 2.46 -16.55
CA GLU A 17 0.21 2.43 -15.60
C GLU A 17 0.17 3.83 -14.98
N GLN A 18 -0.85 4.62 -15.34
CA GLN A 18 -1.02 5.95 -14.77
C GLN A 18 -1.12 5.82 -13.25
N VAL A 19 -0.07 6.29 -12.56
CA VAL A 19 -0.02 6.28 -11.10
C VAL A 19 -1.09 7.24 -10.58
N ILE A 20 -2.16 6.67 -10.05
CA ILE A 20 -3.28 7.42 -9.51
C ILE A 20 -2.85 8.23 -8.27
N ARG A 21 -3.21 9.52 -8.22
CA ARG A 21 -2.76 10.43 -7.15
C ARG A 21 -3.78 10.58 -6.04
N ALA A 22 -3.27 10.73 -4.82
CA ALA A 22 -4.08 11.17 -3.68
C ALA A 22 -4.37 12.67 -3.78
N THR A 23 -5.63 13.04 -3.62
CA THR A 23 -6.10 14.44 -3.60
C THR A 23 -6.30 14.97 -2.18
N HIS A 24 -6.63 14.09 -1.24
CA HIS A 24 -6.86 14.43 0.16
C HIS A 24 -6.24 13.40 1.09
N LYS A 25 -5.82 13.84 2.27
CA LYS A 25 -5.39 13.02 3.39
C LYS A 25 -6.34 13.24 4.57
N GLY A 26 -6.63 12.17 5.31
CA GLY A 26 -7.43 12.22 6.52
C GLY A 26 -7.06 11.11 7.51
N GLU A 27 -7.81 11.05 8.59
CA GLU A 27 -7.77 9.96 9.57
C GLU A 27 -9.17 9.38 9.72
N TRP A 28 -9.26 8.06 9.76
CA TRP A 28 -10.49 7.34 10.09
C TRP A 28 -10.37 6.74 11.49
N THR A 29 -11.41 6.94 12.29
CA THR A 29 -11.56 6.29 13.60
C THR A 29 -12.72 5.31 13.50
N PRO A 30 -12.45 3.98 13.46
CA PRO A 30 -13.49 2.98 13.47
C PRO A 30 -14.39 3.12 14.70
N GLU A 31 -15.69 2.96 14.51
CA GLU A 31 -16.67 3.08 15.60
C GLU A 31 -16.33 2.13 16.75
N GLY A 32 -16.47 2.62 17.98
CA GLY A 32 -16.16 1.85 19.19
C GLY A 32 -14.67 1.65 19.47
N THR A 33 -13.78 2.31 18.73
CA THR A 33 -12.33 2.28 18.97
C THR A 33 -11.76 3.68 19.15
N ASP A 34 -10.60 3.80 19.80
CA ASP A 34 -9.77 5.00 19.85
C ASP A 34 -8.66 4.98 18.78
N ILE A 35 -8.68 3.99 17.89
CA ILE A 35 -7.67 3.76 16.86
C ILE A 35 -7.83 4.81 15.76
N LYS A 36 -6.72 5.45 15.38
CA LYS A 36 -6.67 6.40 14.26
C LYS A 36 -5.87 5.81 13.11
N ILE A 37 -6.53 5.61 11.97
CA ILE A 37 -5.93 5.03 10.76
C ILE A 37 -5.79 6.13 9.71
N GLU A 38 -4.58 6.33 9.20
CA GLU A 38 -4.32 7.27 8.12
C GLU A 38 -4.98 6.77 6.81
N CYS A 39 -5.78 7.63 6.18
CA CYS A 39 -6.50 7.33 4.94
C CYS A 39 -6.35 8.45 3.91
N TYR A 40 -6.57 8.11 2.64
CA TYR A 40 -6.43 9.02 1.51
C TYR A 40 -7.62 8.88 0.56
N VAL A 41 -7.95 9.98 -0.13
CA VAL A 41 -8.89 9.98 -1.25
C VAL A 41 -8.09 10.11 -2.53
N LEU A 42 -8.28 9.18 -3.46
CA LEU A 42 -7.64 9.18 -4.77
C LEU A 42 -8.45 10.04 -5.77
N GLU A 43 -7.84 10.43 -6.89
CA GLU A 43 -8.51 11.29 -7.89
C GLU A 43 -9.74 10.64 -8.56
N ASN A 44 -9.82 9.31 -8.57
CA ASN A 44 -11.01 8.56 -9.00
C ASN A 44 -12.12 8.50 -7.93
N GLY A 45 -11.89 9.11 -6.76
CA GLY A 45 -12.83 9.14 -5.63
C GLY A 45 -12.72 7.94 -4.68
N GLU A 46 -11.86 6.96 -4.94
CA GLU A 46 -11.65 5.84 -4.04
C GLU A 46 -10.98 6.28 -2.74
N ARG A 47 -11.35 5.61 -1.65
CA ARG A 47 -10.76 5.82 -0.32
C ARG A 47 -9.86 4.64 0.00
N VAL A 48 -8.59 4.92 0.29
CA VAL A 48 -7.60 3.88 0.53
C VAL A 48 -6.87 4.12 1.84
N PHE A 49 -6.40 3.03 2.44
CA PHE A 49 -5.45 3.05 3.55
C PHE A 49 -4.04 2.83 3.03
N SER A 50 -3.06 3.53 3.60
CA SER A 50 -1.65 3.22 3.34
C SER A 50 -1.28 1.93 4.04
N LEU A 51 -0.76 0.92 3.32
CA LEU A 51 -0.28 -0.33 3.93
C LEU A 51 0.72 -0.09 5.08
N ARG A 52 1.65 0.85 4.88
CA ARG A 52 2.63 1.22 5.91
C ARG A 52 1.97 1.98 7.07
N GLY A 53 1.03 2.87 6.77
CA GLY A 53 0.27 3.62 7.77
C GLY A 53 -0.53 2.68 8.68
N THR A 54 -1.30 1.77 8.07
CA THR A 54 -2.08 0.75 8.77
C THR A 54 -1.20 -0.18 9.59
N ALA A 55 -0.07 -0.67 9.03
CA ALA A 55 0.88 -1.49 9.78
C ALA A 55 1.39 -0.77 11.04
N ARG A 56 1.72 0.53 10.92
CA ARG A 56 2.17 1.36 12.05
C ARG A 56 1.07 1.54 13.08
N THR A 57 -0.16 1.84 12.67
CA THR A 57 -1.31 1.99 13.58
C THR A 57 -1.57 0.70 14.37
N MET A 58 -1.37 -0.47 13.76
CA MET A 58 -1.47 -1.77 14.43
C MET A 58 -0.24 -2.14 15.29
N GLY A 59 0.74 -1.23 15.43
CA GLY A 59 1.94 -1.47 16.22
C GLY A 59 2.93 -2.48 15.60
N LEU A 60 2.76 -2.83 14.32
CA LEU A 60 3.64 -3.77 13.63
C LEU A 60 5.00 -3.09 13.34
N LYS A 61 6.08 -3.79 13.68
CA LYS A 61 7.46 -3.32 13.51
C LYS A 61 8.22 -4.22 12.54
N GLY A 62 9.15 -3.62 11.78
CA GLY A 62 9.97 -4.32 10.79
C GLY A 62 9.22 -4.68 9.50
N GLY A 63 9.83 -4.39 8.34
CA GLY A 63 9.29 -4.76 7.03
C GLY A 63 8.38 -3.74 6.34
N GLY A 64 8.10 -2.58 6.95
CA GLY A 64 7.36 -1.49 6.29
C GLY A 64 5.98 -1.94 5.80
N ALA A 65 5.68 -1.71 4.51
CA ALA A 65 4.39 -2.06 3.91
C ALA A 65 4.11 -3.58 3.90
N THR A 66 5.15 -4.43 3.96
CA THR A 66 4.99 -5.90 3.99
C THR A 66 4.60 -6.44 5.36
N ALA A 67 4.67 -5.62 6.41
CA ALA A 67 4.39 -6.06 7.78
C ALA A 67 2.94 -6.45 7.98
N LEU A 68 2.01 -5.69 7.39
CA LEU A 68 0.59 -5.95 7.49
C LEU A 68 0.16 -7.23 6.74
N PRO A 69 0.47 -7.41 5.44
CA PRO A 69 0.16 -8.65 4.74
C PRO A 69 0.71 -9.89 5.48
N ARG A 70 1.97 -9.85 5.93
CA ARG A 70 2.57 -10.98 6.68
C ARG A 70 1.80 -11.31 7.96
N MET A 71 1.38 -10.29 8.70
CA MET A 71 0.59 -10.49 9.92
C MET A 71 -0.78 -11.09 9.58
N LEU A 72 -1.45 -10.54 8.58
CA LEU A 72 -2.75 -11.04 8.13
C LEU A 72 -2.66 -12.46 7.56
N SER A 73 -1.54 -12.88 6.98
CA SER A 73 -1.31 -14.27 6.53
C SER A 73 -1.00 -15.26 7.66
N ALA A 74 -0.98 -14.84 8.93
CA ALA A 74 -0.75 -15.75 10.04
C ALA A 74 -1.92 -16.73 10.24
N ASN A 75 -1.63 -18.02 10.43
CA ASN A 75 -2.64 -19.08 10.53
C ASN A 75 -3.71 -18.79 11.61
N TYR A 76 -3.30 -18.23 12.75
CA TYR A 76 -4.22 -17.96 13.87
C TYR A 76 -5.19 -16.79 13.61
N LEU A 77 -4.97 -15.99 12.57
CA LEU A 77 -5.87 -14.90 12.17
C LEU A 77 -6.84 -15.32 11.05
N GLN A 78 -6.55 -16.39 10.31
CA GLN A 78 -7.30 -16.74 9.09
C GLN A 78 -8.80 -16.91 9.33
N ASP A 79 -9.21 -17.51 10.45
CA ASP A 79 -10.62 -17.76 10.74
C ASP A 79 -11.41 -16.46 11.02
N TYR A 80 -10.72 -15.36 11.33
CA TYR A 80 -11.31 -14.05 11.61
C TYR A 80 -11.31 -13.12 10.40
N LEU A 81 -10.64 -13.50 9.30
CA LEU A 81 -10.59 -12.69 8.09
C LEU A 81 -11.79 -12.98 7.19
N SER A 82 -12.39 -11.91 6.67
CA SER A 82 -13.36 -11.99 5.57
C SER A 82 -12.74 -12.62 4.32
N ASN A 83 -13.57 -13.24 3.47
CA ASN A 83 -13.11 -13.80 2.20
C ASN A 83 -12.44 -12.75 1.29
N ASP A 84 -12.90 -11.50 1.31
CA ASP A 84 -12.31 -10.44 0.49
C ASP A 84 -10.84 -10.16 0.86
N ILE A 85 -10.55 -10.06 2.17
CA ILE A 85 -9.18 -9.91 2.66
C ILE A 85 -8.33 -11.14 2.32
N LYS A 86 -8.89 -12.36 2.43
CA LYS A 86 -8.18 -13.60 2.07
C LYS A 86 -7.82 -13.63 0.58
N ASN A 87 -8.78 -13.26 -0.28
CA ASN A 87 -8.55 -13.19 -1.72
C ASN A 87 -7.50 -12.14 -2.05
N TRP A 88 -7.61 -10.94 -1.47
CA TRP A 88 -6.60 -9.88 -1.63
C TRP A 88 -5.19 -10.33 -1.21
N LEU A 89 -5.05 -11.08 -0.10
CA LEU A 89 -3.76 -11.62 0.32
C LEU A 89 -3.19 -12.59 -0.73
N ASN A 90 -4.02 -13.47 -1.30
CA ASN A 90 -3.59 -14.43 -2.32
C ASN A 90 -3.16 -13.76 -3.64
N GLU A 91 -3.76 -12.62 -3.99
CA GLU A 91 -3.44 -11.84 -5.19
C GLU A 91 -2.19 -10.96 -5.03
N THR A 92 -1.78 -10.68 -3.79
CA THR A 92 -0.63 -9.79 -3.48
C THR A 92 0.69 -10.57 -3.33
N HIS A 93 0.70 -11.87 -3.63
CA HIS A 93 1.85 -12.78 -3.49
C HIS A 93 2.53 -13.15 -4.80
#